data_AF-A0A4S8PF77-F1
#
_entry.id   AF-A0A4S8PF77-F1
#
_cell.length_a   1.000
_cell.length_b   1.000
_cell.length_c   1.000
_cell.angle_alpha   90.00
_cell.angle_beta   90.00
_cell.angle_gamma   90.00
#
_symmetry.space_group_name_H-M   'P 1'
#
loop_
_entity.id
_entity.type
_entity.pdbx_description
1 polymer ?
#
loop_
_entity_poly.entity_id
_entity_poly.type
_entity_poly.pdbx_seq_one_letter_code
_entity_poly.pdbx_strand_id
1 'polypeptide(L)'
;MQGFKGKFVKGSEPESVYWKRRAIVAGAVLALVLVVVVMAAALGGGEAEESGKEAAVTHGEWQPPSPSGTVQRPYIQQTPTEEPSSASPSPTEPEVGPCASSDLMLQVVAAFDEVRSGAEVPVSVLVASGAEEECTADLREVAVELASGEDVVYSTAHCETPSGEEVGLSDGAGQTVEFTVDGLASEEGCTGARRELPAGEYELRARLGDAVSSPTVLKLT
;
A
#
# COMPACT_ATOMS: atom_id res chain seq x y z
N MET A 1 17.50 -49.39 -5.14
CA MET A 1 16.33 -48.92 -4.35
C MET A 1 16.77 -48.73 -2.90
N GLN A 2 17.20 -47.52 -2.52
CA GLN A 2 17.45 -47.17 -1.12
C GLN A 2 16.87 -45.77 -0.90
N GLY A 3 15.86 -45.71 -0.03
CA GLY A 3 14.99 -44.55 0.16
C GLY A 3 15.69 -43.39 0.84
N PHE A 4 15.54 -42.21 0.27
CA PHE A 4 15.98 -40.94 0.83
C PHE A 4 14.97 -40.50 1.90
N LYS A 5 15.29 -40.71 3.17
CA LYS A 5 14.54 -40.13 4.30
C LYS A 5 14.89 -38.65 4.39
N GLY A 6 14.05 -37.80 3.82
CA GLY A 6 14.12 -36.35 3.99
C GLY A 6 13.92 -35.97 5.46
N LYS A 7 14.97 -35.39 6.06
CA LYS A 7 14.85 -34.64 7.32
C LYS A 7 14.16 -33.33 7.00
N PHE A 8 12.90 -33.18 7.42
CA PHE A 8 12.25 -31.88 7.52
C PHE A 8 12.96 -31.07 8.61
N VAL A 9 13.72 -30.06 8.21
CA VAL A 9 14.23 -29.03 9.10
C VAL A 9 13.10 -28.01 9.26
N LYS A 10 12.32 -28.14 10.34
CA LYS A 10 11.50 -27.03 10.85
C LYS A 10 12.47 -26.01 11.45
N GLY A 11 12.54 -24.82 10.86
CA GLY A 11 13.16 -23.67 11.50
C GLY A 11 12.43 -23.41 12.82
N SER A 12 13.13 -23.54 13.94
CA SER A 12 12.63 -23.12 15.25
C SER A 12 12.75 -21.61 15.35
N GLU A 13 11.79 -20.89 14.78
CA GLU A 13 11.56 -19.50 15.18
C GLU A 13 11.03 -19.47 16.62
N PRO A 14 11.50 -18.54 17.46
CA PRO A 14 11.27 -18.61 18.89
C PRO A 14 9.80 -18.28 19.22
N GLU A 15 9.02 -19.33 19.46
CA GLU A 15 7.66 -19.31 20.06
C GLU A 15 7.56 -18.40 21.30
N SER A 16 8.69 -18.13 21.95
CA SER A 16 8.79 -17.33 23.16
C SER A 16 8.34 -15.86 23.01
N VAL A 17 8.45 -15.23 21.83
CA VAL A 17 8.11 -13.79 21.69
C VAL A 17 6.60 -13.59 21.67
N TYR A 18 5.88 -14.49 21.00
CA TYR A 18 4.42 -14.46 20.92
C TYR A 18 3.77 -14.73 22.28
N TRP A 19 4.27 -15.75 23.00
CA TRP A 19 3.77 -16.08 24.33
C TRP A 19 4.09 -14.99 25.35
N LYS A 20 5.25 -14.32 25.24
CA LYS A 20 5.58 -13.17 26.10
C LYS A 20 4.64 -11.99 25.87
N ARG A 21 4.37 -11.62 24.61
CA ARG A 21 3.44 -10.52 24.30
C ARG A 21 2.01 -10.86 24.75
N ARG A 22 1.56 -12.10 24.54
CA ARG A 22 0.23 -12.55 25.03
C ARG A 22 0.12 -12.62 26.55
N ALA A 23 1.16 -13.04 27.25
CA ALA A 23 1.18 -13.06 28.72
C ALA A 23 1.15 -11.64 29.31
N ILE A 24 1.86 -10.69 28.68
CA ILE A 24 1.85 -9.28 29.08
C ILE A 24 0.44 -8.69 28.90
N VAL A 25 -0.20 -8.93 27.75
CA VAL A 25 -1.57 -8.45 27.50
C VAL A 25 -2.56 -9.07 28.49
N ALA A 26 -2.50 -10.39 28.72
CA ALA A 26 -3.36 -11.06 29.68
C ALA A 26 -3.18 -10.52 31.11
N GLY A 27 -1.93 -10.29 31.53
CA GLY A 27 -1.62 -9.69 32.84
C GLY A 27 -2.10 -8.25 32.97
N ALA A 28 -1.94 -7.43 31.92
CA ALA A 28 -2.41 -6.05 31.91
C ALA A 28 -3.94 -5.97 32.00
N VAL A 29 -4.67 -6.84 31.27
CA VAL A 29 -6.13 -6.92 31.34
C VAL A 29 -6.59 -7.34 32.73
N LEU A 30 -5.94 -8.34 33.34
CA LEU A 30 -6.26 -8.79 34.70
C LEU A 30 -6.02 -7.69 35.74
N ALA A 31 -4.91 -6.96 35.63
CA ALA A 31 -4.62 -5.82 36.49
C ALA A 31 -5.65 -4.71 36.32
N LEU A 32 -6.05 -4.40 35.09
CA LEU A 32 -7.06 -3.39 34.80
C LEU A 32 -8.43 -3.78 35.40
N VAL A 33 -8.83 -5.04 35.24
CA VAL A 33 -10.06 -5.56 35.87
C VAL A 33 -9.99 -5.46 37.39
N LEU A 34 -8.86 -5.82 38.01
CA LEU A 34 -8.70 -5.67 39.46
C LEU A 34 -8.76 -4.21 39.90
N VAL A 35 -8.13 -3.29 39.17
CA VAL A 35 -8.20 -1.86 39.45
C VAL A 35 -9.64 -1.36 39.32
N VAL A 36 -10.38 -1.78 38.29
CA VAL A 36 -11.79 -1.41 38.10
C VAL A 36 -12.66 -1.97 39.23
N VAL A 37 -12.45 -3.22 39.65
CA VAL A 37 -13.20 -3.83 40.77
C VAL A 37 -12.90 -3.11 42.08
N VAL A 38 -11.63 -2.78 42.35
CA VAL A 38 -11.24 -2.02 43.55
C VAL A 38 -11.78 -0.60 43.50
N MET A 39 -11.72 0.08 42.35
CA MET A 39 -12.30 1.41 42.17
C MET A 39 -13.82 1.38 42.30
N ALA A 40 -14.51 0.38 41.74
CA ALA A 40 -15.95 0.22 41.88
C ALA A 40 -16.36 -0.13 43.32
N ALA A 41 -15.54 -0.89 44.05
CA ALA A 41 -15.75 -1.15 45.48
C ALA A 41 -15.46 0.09 46.35
N ALA A 42 -14.49 0.92 45.94
CA ALA A 42 -14.14 2.16 46.64
C ALA A 42 -15.08 3.34 46.31
N LEU A 43 -15.71 3.32 45.13
CA LEU A 43 -16.60 4.37 44.60
C LEU A 43 -18.05 3.89 44.47
N GLY A 44 -18.38 2.72 45.01
CA GLY A 44 -19.70 2.08 44.99
C GLY A 44 -20.73 2.79 45.87
N GLY A 45 -21.04 4.03 45.49
CA GLY A 45 -22.09 4.87 46.04
C GLY A 45 -22.16 6.14 45.19
N GLY A 46 -22.89 6.11 44.08
CA GLY A 46 -23.10 7.28 43.24
C GLY A 46 -23.65 6.94 41.86
N GLU A 47 -24.83 7.44 41.58
CA GLU A 47 -25.67 7.19 40.42
C GLU A 47 -25.21 8.02 39.22
N ALA A 48 -25.68 7.60 38.04
CA ALA A 48 -25.61 8.22 36.71
C ALA A 48 -25.35 9.75 36.63
N GLU A 49 -24.62 10.19 35.61
CA GLU A 49 -25.27 10.91 34.50
C GLU A 49 -24.36 11.02 33.27
N GLU A 50 -25.03 10.88 32.14
CA GLU A 50 -24.63 11.05 30.75
C GLU A 50 -24.28 12.53 30.47
N SER A 51 -23.17 12.80 29.77
CA SER A 51 -22.87 14.15 29.29
C SER A 51 -22.78 14.16 27.77
N GLY A 52 -23.89 14.54 27.16
CA GLY A 52 -24.00 14.82 25.73
C GLY A 52 -23.09 15.98 25.33
N LYS A 53 -22.35 15.79 24.24
CA LYS A 53 -21.58 16.82 23.56
C LYS A 53 -22.26 17.15 22.24
N GLU A 54 -22.83 18.34 22.16
CA GLU A 54 -23.24 18.95 20.92
C GLU A 54 -22.64 20.35 20.87
N ALA A 55 -21.79 20.60 19.88
CA ALA A 55 -21.30 21.93 19.56
C ALA A 55 -21.28 22.07 18.03
N ALA A 56 -22.16 22.95 17.56
CA ALA A 56 -22.40 23.28 16.17
C ALA A 56 -21.18 23.93 15.51
N VAL A 57 -20.96 23.58 14.24
CA VAL A 57 -19.95 24.17 13.36
C VAL A 57 -20.59 25.34 12.61
N THR A 58 -20.11 26.55 12.88
CA THR A 58 -20.49 27.77 12.15
C THR A 58 -19.72 27.83 10.83
N HIS A 59 -20.43 27.74 9.70
CA HIS A 59 -19.87 27.94 8.37
C HIS A 59 -19.49 29.42 8.16
N GLY A 60 -18.20 29.69 7.97
CA GLY A 60 -17.70 30.97 7.48
C GLY A 60 -17.63 30.95 5.95
N GLU A 61 -18.49 31.73 5.30
CA GLU A 61 -18.55 31.90 3.85
C GLU A 61 -17.38 32.79 3.37
N TRP A 62 -16.63 32.31 2.37
CA TRP A 62 -15.47 32.98 1.79
C TRP A 62 -15.87 33.75 0.54
N GLN A 63 -15.55 35.04 0.49
CA GLN A 63 -15.85 35.93 -0.61
C GLN A 63 -14.57 36.30 -1.38
N PRO A 64 -14.50 36.05 -2.71
CA PRO A 64 -13.33 36.42 -3.50
C PRO A 64 -13.38 37.90 -3.95
N PRO A 65 -12.26 38.65 -3.91
CA PRO A 65 -12.19 39.97 -4.52
C PRO A 65 -11.94 39.88 -6.05
N SER A 66 -12.70 40.67 -6.79
CA SER A 66 -12.50 40.98 -8.21
C SER A 66 -11.34 41.96 -8.40
N PRO A 67 -10.55 41.81 -9.47
CA PRO A 67 -9.93 42.96 -10.09
C PRO A 67 -10.40 43.17 -11.55
N SER A 68 -11.11 44.29 -11.75
CA SER A 68 -11.16 45.01 -13.02
C SER A 68 -9.76 45.49 -13.40
N GLY A 69 -9.37 45.33 -14.67
CA GLY A 69 -8.09 45.84 -15.16
C GLY A 69 -7.96 45.73 -16.69
N THR A 70 -8.75 46.49 -17.43
CA THR A 70 -8.43 46.85 -18.83
C THR A 70 -7.26 47.82 -18.83
N VAL A 71 -6.09 47.39 -19.34
CA VAL A 71 -5.00 48.30 -19.72
C VAL A 71 -4.38 47.85 -21.04
N GLN A 72 -4.28 48.82 -21.93
CA GLN A 72 -3.78 48.80 -23.29
C GLN A 72 -2.42 48.10 -23.48
N ARG A 73 -2.35 47.33 -24.57
CA ARG A 73 -1.14 46.76 -25.17
C ARG A 73 -0.27 47.87 -25.81
N PRO A 74 0.97 48.10 -25.37
CA PRO A 74 1.96 48.76 -26.21
C PRO A 74 2.57 47.72 -27.15
N TYR A 75 2.46 47.98 -28.44
CA TYR A 75 3.25 47.35 -29.48
C TYR A 75 4.68 47.90 -29.35
N ILE A 76 5.66 47.02 -29.07
CA ILE A 76 7.08 47.38 -29.16
C ILE A 76 7.64 46.70 -30.41
N GLN A 77 8.21 47.55 -31.25
CA GLN A 77 8.81 47.20 -32.52
C GLN A 77 10.04 46.30 -32.31
N GLN A 78 10.20 45.37 -33.23
CA GLN A 78 11.34 44.49 -33.34
C GLN A 78 12.56 45.29 -33.80
N THR A 79 13.65 45.22 -33.03
CA THR A 79 15.00 45.52 -33.49
C THR A 79 15.89 44.36 -33.06
N PRO A 80 16.57 43.66 -33.98
CA PRO A 80 17.52 42.62 -33.62
C PRO A 80 18.83 43.27 -33.24
N THR A 81 19.18 43.22 -31.95
CA THR A 81 20.55 43.45 -31.48
C THR A 81 21.03 42.12 -30.95
N GLU A 82 21.93 41.49 -31.71
CA GLU A 82 22.80 40.42 -31.24
C GLU A 82 23.54 40.89 -29.98
N GLU A 83 23.21 40.27 -28.86
CA GLU A 83 24.11 40.20 -27.71
C GLU A 83 24.27 38.70 -27.42
N PRO A 84 25.49 38.14 -27.46
CA PRO A 84 25.72 36.77 -27.06
C PRO A 84 25.58 36.70 -25.54
N SER A 85 24.34 36.60 -25.07
CA SER A 85 24.06 36.18 -23.71
C SER A 85 24.46 34.71 -23.65
N SER A 86 25.67 34.49 -23.12
CA SER A 86 26.20 33.17 -22.82
C SER A 86 25.26 32.52 -21.82
N ALA A 87 24.29 31.75 -22.32
CA ALA A 87 23.47 30.88 -21.51
C ALA A 87 24.43 29.86 -20.90
N SER A 88 24.73 30.05 -19.62
CA SER A 88 25.37 29.02 -18.81
C SER A 88 24.53 27.75 -18.98
N PRO A 89 25.11 26.61 -19.38
CA PRO A 89 24.33 25.37 -19.38
C PRO A 89 23.87 25.17 -17.94
N SER A 90 22.55 25.12 -17.73
CA SER A 90 22.03 24.52 -16.50
C SER A 90 22.56 23.09 -16.47
N PRO A 91 23.07 22.60 -15.33
CA PRO A 91 23.47 21.21 -15.23
C PRO A 91 22.25 20.36 -15.62
N THR A 92 22.39 19.60 -16.71
CA THR A 92 21.49 18.49 -17.00
C THR A 92 21.67 17.53 -15.83
N GLU A 93 20.69 17.49 -14.93
CA GLU A 93 20.59 16.44 -13.92
C GLU A 93 20.68 15.11 -14.66
N PRO A 94 21.55 14.16 -14.24
CA PRO A 94 21.61 12.87 -14.90
C PRO A 94 20.20 12.27 -14.88
N GLU A 95 19.67 11.90 -16.05
CA GLU A 95 18.39 11.19 -16.09
C GLU A 95 18.59 9.86 -15.37
N VAL A 96 18.05 9.80 -14.15
CA VAL A 96 18.03 8.59 -13.34
C VAL A 96 17.16 7.58 -14.08
N GLY A 97 17.78 6.47 -14.49
CA GLY A 97 17.10 5.42 -15.24
C GLY A 97 16.15 4.59 -14.37
N PRO A 98 15.24 3.82 -14.98
CA PRO A 98 14.35 2.93 -14.25
C PRO A 98 15.14 1.82 -13.55
N CYS A 99 14.66 1.38 -12.39
CA CYS A 99 15.23 0.26 -11.65
C CYS A 99 15.18 -1.03 -12.47
N ALA A 100 16.28 -1.78 -12.51
CA ALA A 100 16.27 -3.09 -13.13
C ALA A 100 15.41 -4.05 -12.31
N SER A 101 14.65 -4.91 -13.00
CA SER A 101 13.76 -5.89 -12.36
C SER A 101 14.48 -6.86 -11.42
N SER A 102 15.77 -7.12 -11.66
CA SER A 102 16.62 -7.95 -10.79
C SER A 102 16.98 -7.30 -9.46
N ASP A 103 16.97 -5.96 -9.40
CA ASP A 103 17.30 -5.20 -8.19
C ASP A 103 16.05 -4.87 -7.37
N LEU A 104 14.85 -5.03 -7.96
CA LEU A 104 13.59 -4.80 -7.29
C LEU A 104 13.25 -5.96 -6.34
N MET A 105 12.92 -5.61 -5.10
CA MET A 105 12.43 -6.50 -4.07
C MET A 105 10.97 -6.17 -3.77
N LEU A 106 10.07 -7.09 -4.13
CA LEU A 106 8.63 -6.93 -3.86
C LEU A 106 8.20 -7.83 -2.71
N GLN A 107 7.40 -7.29 -1.81
CA GLN A 107 6.73 -8.06 -0.76
C GLN A 107 5.24 -7.74 -0.76
N VAL A 108 4.41 -8.77 -0.86
CA VAL A 108 2.94 -8.65 -0.82
C VAL A 108 2.39 -9.19 0.50
N VAL A 109 1.51 -8.42 1.13
CA VAL A 109 0.86 -8.78 2.39
C VAL A 109 -0.64 -8.52 2.28
N ALA A 110 -1.44 -9.57 2.48
CA ALA A 110 -2.88 -9.43 2.64
C ALA A 110 -3.22 -9.08 4.09
N ALA A 111 -4.23 -8.23 4.31
CA ALA A 111 -4.74 -7.94 5.63
C ALA A 111 -5.36 -9.17 6.32
N PHE A 112 -5.82 -10.14 5.53
CA PHE A 112 -6.44 -11.39 5.99
C PHE A 112 -5.91 -12.57 5.18
N ASP A 113 -5.69 -13.71 5.84
CA ASP A 113 -5.32 -14.98 5.22
C ASP A 113 -6.53 -15.84 4.81
N GLU A 114 -7.71 -15.57 5.37
CA GLU A 114 -8.97 -16.25 5.04
C GLU A 114 -10.12 -15.24 4.94
N VAL A 115 -10.85 -15.24 3.83
CA VAL A 115 -12.03 -14.38 3.59
C VAL A 115 -13.15 -15.16 2.89
N ARG A 116 -14.34 -14.57 2.83
CA ARG A 116 -15.43 -15.13 2.02
C ARG A 116 -15.17 -14.87 0.54
N SER A 117 -15.59 -15.79 -0.32
CA SER A 117 -15.68 -15.56 -1.76
C SER A 117 -16.44 -14.24 -2.04
N GLY A 118 -15.91 -13.43 -2.97
CA GLY A 118 -16.48 -12.13 -3.34
C GLY A 118 -16.26 -11.00 -2.32
N ALA A 119 -15.53 -11.23 -1.22
CA ALA A 119 -15.19 -10.19 -0.27
C ALA A 119 -13.94 -9.41 -0.71
N GLU A 120 -13.95 -8.10 -0.46
CA GLU A 120 -12.81 -7.24 -0.68
C GLU A 120 -11.71 -7.49 0.36
N VAL A 121 -10.46 -7.58 -0.10
CA VAL A 121 -9.26 -7.81 0.73
C VAL A 121 -8.29 -6.64 0.55
N PRO A 122 -8.01 -5.86 1.60
CA PRO A 122 -6.93 -4.89 1.57
C PRO A 122 -5.57 -5.62 1.46
N VAL A 123 -4.74 -5.15 0.54
CA VAL A 123 -3.40 -5.71 0.27
C VAL A 123 -2.39 -4.57 0.24
N SER A 124 -1.29 -4.76 0.96
CA SER A 124 -0.14 -3.86 0.94
C SER A 124 0.99 -4.49 0.13
N VAL A 125 1.61 -3.73 -0.76
CA VAL A 125 2.79 -4.12 -1.52
C VAL A 125 3.94 -3.19 -1.16
N LEU A 126 5.02 -3.73 -0.61
CA LEU A 126 6.29 -3.02 -0.47
C LEU A 126 7.12 -3.24 -1.74
N VAL A 127 7.51 -2.15 -2.39
CA VAL A 127 8.45 -2.12 -3.51
C VAL A 127 9.73 -1.47 -3.01
N ALA A 128 10.83 -2.22 -2.99
CA ALA A 128 12.15 -1.73 -2.58
C ALA A 128 13.18 -1.95 -3.68
N SER A 129 14.25 -1.14 -3.70
CA SER A 129 15.39 -1.34 -4.59
C SER A 129 16.61 -1.81 -3.80
N GLY A 130 17.26 -2.87 -4.27
CA GLY A 130 18.56 -3.34 -3.78
C GLY A 130 19.75 -2.70 -4.49
N ALA A 131 19.52 -1.79 -5.46
CA ALA A 131 20.58 -1.08 -6.15
C ALA A 131 21.29 -0.09 -5.22
N GLU A 132 22.62 0.00 -5.34
CA GLU A 132 23.45 1.00 -4.65
C GLU A 132 23.28 2.39 -5.28
N GLU A 133 22.97 2.43 -6.58
CA GLU A 133 22.70 3.67 -7.31
C GLU A 133 21.21 4.01 -7.25
N GLU A 134 20.89 5.31 -7.29
CA GLU A 134 19.52 5.77 -7.41
C GLU A 134 18.92 5.35 -8.75
N CYS A 135 17.72 4.79 -8.70
CA CYS A 135 16.92 4.41 -9.86
C CYS A 135 15.45 4.78 -9.62
N THR A 136 14.67 4.93 -10.68
CA THR A 136 13.24 5.25 -10.57
C THR A 136 12.36 4.00 -10.70
N ALA A 137 11.30 3.93 -9.90
CA ALA A 137 10.28 2.89 -10.00
C ALA A 137 8.90 3.52 -10.18
N ASP A 138 8.19 3.16 -11.26
CA ASP A 138 6.82 3.61 -11.48
C ASP A 138 5.83 2.73 -10.73
N LEU A 139 5.33 3.22 -9.60
CA LEU A 139 4.39 2.48 -8.77
C LEU A 139 3.00 2.32 -9.41
N ARG A 140 2.71 3.08 -10.49
CA ARG A 140 1.48 2.94 -11.28
C ARG A 140 1.48 1.68 -12.15
N GLU A 141 2.60 1.00 -12.26
CA GLU A 141 2.70 -0.28 -13.00
C GLU A 141 2.64 -1.49 -12.06
N VAL A 142 2.55 -1.28 -10.74
CA VAL A 142 2.46 -2.36 -9.76
C VAL A 142 1.07 -2.99 -9.84
N ALA A 143 1.05 -4.30 -10.03
CA ALA A 143 -0.18 -5.10 -10.05
C ALA A 143 -0.17 -6.13 -8.93
N VAL A 144 -1.34 -6.40 -8.37
CA VAL A 144 -1.59 -7.51 -7.45
C VAL A 144 -2.43 -8.55 -8.15
N GLU A 145 -2.02 -9.81 -8.03
CA GLU A 145 -2.63 -10.93 -8.73
C GLU A 145 -2.98 -12.06 -7.79
N LEU A 146 -4.09 -12.74 -8.09
CA LEU A 146 -4.43 -14.02 -7.49
C LEU A 146 -4.31 -15.11 -8.56
N ALA A 147 -3.53 -16.13 -8.23
CA ALA A 147 -3.38 -17.31 -9.05
C ALA A 147 -4.03 -18.54 -8.40
N SER A 148 -4.62 -19.39 -9.23
CA SER A 148 -5.03 -20.75 -8.89
C SER A 148 -4.04 -21.71 -9.55
N GLY A 149 -2.99 -22.10 -8.82
CA GLY A 149 -1.88 -22.85 -9.39
C GLY A 149 -1.08 -22.00 -10.38
N GLU A 150 -1.09 -22.38 -11.66
CA GLU A 150 -0.38 -21.66 -12.73
C GLU A 150 -1.24 -20.57 -13.39
N ASP A 151 -2.57 -20.62 -13.20
CA ASP A 151 -3.51 -19.73 -13.86
C ASP A 151 -3.77 -18.48 -13.01
N VAL A 152 -3.49 -17.29 -13.56
CA VAL A 152 -3.89 -16.02 -12.95
C VAL A 152 -5.38 -15.81 -13.21
N VAL A 153 -6.16 -15.75 -12.14
CA VAL A 153 -7.63 -15.64 -12.19
C VAL A 153 -8.14 -14.23 -11.87
N TYR A 154 -7.28 -13.40 -11.31
CA TYR A 154 -7.55 -11.99 -11.03
C TYR A 154 -6.25 -11.19 -11.06
N SER A 155 -6.33 -9.96 -11.56
CA SER A 155 -5.30 -8.93 -11.43
C SER A 155 -5.95 -7.57 -11.21
N THR A 156 -5.35 -6.73 -10.37
CA THR A 156 -5.74 -5.32 -10.21
C THR A 156 -5.51 -4.51 -11.49
N ALA A 157 -4.52 -4.88 -12.30
CA ALA A 157 -4.19 -4.20 -13.56
C ALA A 157 -5.16 -4.54 -14.71
N HIS A 158 -6.05 -5.52 -14.55
CA HIS A 158 -6.99 -5.90 -15.60
C HIS A 158 -8.04 -4.81 -15.87
N CYS A 159 -8.51 -4.14 -14.81
CA CYS A 159 -9.70 -3.29 -14.90
C CYS A 159 -9.41 -1.79 -14.77
N GLU A 160 -8.34 -1.43 -14.07
CA GLU A 160 -8.00 -0.04 -13.80
C GLU A 160 -6.50 0.13 -13.84
N THR A 161 -6.06 1.37 -14.08
CA THR A 161 -4.64 1.70 -13.93
C THR A 161 -4.33 1.77 -12.43
N PRO A 162 -3.29 1.07 -11.94
CA PRO A 162 -2.88 1.17 -10.55
C PRO A 162 -2.63 2.62 -10.13
N SER A 163 -3.06 2.96 -8.92
CA SER A 163 -2.71 4.24 -8.30
C SER A 163 -1.27 4.19 -7.79
N GLY A 164 -0.49 5.22 -8.09
CA GLY A 164 0.89 5.33 -7.64
C GLY A 164 1.56 6.60 -8.19
N GLU A 165 2.79 6.82 -7.77
CA GLU A 165 3.67 7.85 -8.32
C GLU A 165 5.01 7.19 -8.68
N GLU A 166 5.73 7.81 -9.61
CA GLU A 166 7.12 7.43 -9.85
C GLU A 166 7.97 7.90 -8.67
N VAL A 167 8.76 7.00 -8.10
CA VAL A 167 9.60 7.29 -6.93
C VAL A 167 11.05 6.90 -7.19
N GLY A 168 11.99 7.70 -6.67
CA GLY A 168 13.40 7.33 -6.61
C GLY A 168 13.65 6.34 -5.47
N LEU A 169 14.34 5.24 -5.76
CA LEU A 169 14.73 4.20 -4.81
C LEU A 169 16.24 3.92 -4.92
N SER A 170 16.88 3.69 -3.77
CA SER A 170 18.28 3.29 -3.64
C SER A 170 18.54 2.70 -2.25
N ASP A 171 19.63 1.95 -2.09
CA ASP A 171 20.15 1.52 -0.79
C ASP A 171 19.12 0.81 0.12
N GLY A 172 18.23 0.00 -0.46
CA GLY A 172 17.18 -0.70 0.27
C GLY A 172 15.98 0.17 0.64
N ALA A 173 15.93 1.42 0.18
CA ALA A 173 14.74 2.25 0.28
C ALA A 173 13.57 1.57 -0.45
N GLY A 174 12.38 1.72 0.13
CA GLY A 174 11.17 1.16 -0.44
C GLY A 174 9.94 2.00 -0.14
N GLN A 175 8.95 1.85 -1.01
CA GLN A 175 7.67 2.52 -0.95
C GLN A 175 6.56 1.47 -0.84
N THR A 176 5.61 1.71 0.05
CA THR A 176 4.42 0.86 0.17
C THR A 176 3.28 1.43 -0.64
N VAL A 177 2.58 0.56 -1.38
CA VAL A 177 1.38 0.86 -2.14
C VAL A 177 0.25 -0.02 -1.63
N GLU A 178 -0.93 0.57 -1.45
CA GLU A 178 -2.12 -0.11 -0.97
C GLU A 178 -3.05 -0.44 -2.15
N PHE A 179 -3.62 -1.64 -2.12
CA PHE A 179 -4.52 -2.17 -3.12
C PHE A 179 -5.76 -2.79 -2.44
N THR A 180 -6.83 -2.91 -3.21
CA THR A 180 -8.01 -3.68 -2.81
C THR A 180 -8.24 -4.78 -3.83
N VAL A 181 -8.20 -6.03 -3.37
CA VAL A 181 -8.57 -7.21 -4.17
C VAL A 181 -10.06 -7.46 -3.97
N ASP A 182 -10.87 -7.37 -5.01
CA ASP A 182 -12.33 -7.51 -4.90
C ASP A 182 -12.85 -8.96 -4.88
N GLY A 183 -11.97 -9.95 -5.06
CA GLY A 183 -12.33 -11.37 -5.00
C GLY A 183 -13.18 -11.85 -6.18
N LEU A 184 -13.29 -11.05 -7.24
CA LEU A 184 -13.96 -11.41 -8.49
C LEU A 184 -12.93 -11.86 -9.53
N ALA A 185 -13.30 -12.79 -10.40
CA ALA A 185 -12.47 -13.14 -11.54
C ALA A 185 -12.32 -11.92 -12.48
N SER A 186 -11.13 -11.72 -13.02
CA SER A 186 -10.87 -10.70 -14.04
C SER A 186 -9.96 -11.21 -15.15
N GLU A 187 -10.21 -10.74 -16.36
CA GLU A 187 -9.39 -10.97 -17.55
C GLU A 187 -8.86 -9.63 -18.07
N GLU A 188 -7.79 -9.65 -18.87
CA GLU A 188 -7.19 -8.43 -19.42
C GLU A 188 -8.23 -7.52 -20.10
N GLY A 189 -8.11 -6.22 -19.85
CA GLY A 189 -9.06 -5.20 -20.31
C GLY A 189 -10.42 -5.25 -19.62
N CYS A 190 -10.52 -5.92 -18.47
CA CYS A 190 -11.76 -6.17 -17.72
C CYS A 190 -12.83 -6.80 -18.59
N THR A 191 -12.41 -7.61 -19.56
CA THR A 191 -13.33 -8.27 -20.46
C THR A 191 -13.98 -9.46 -19.74
N GLY A 192 -15.19 -9.83 -20.14
CA GLY A 192 -15.91 -10.96 -19.53
C GLY A 192 -16.78 -10.60 -18.31
N ALA A 193 -17.35 -11.64 -17.70
CA ALA A 193 -18.18 -11.51 -16.51
C ALA A 193 -17.30 -11.54 -15.25
N ARG A 194 -17.40 -10.53 -14.38
CA ARG A 194 -16.71 -10.49 -13.08
C ARG A 194 -17.42 -11.39 -12.06
N ARG A 195 -17.22 -12.70 -12.21
CA ARG A 195 -17.82 -13.75 -11.37
C ARG A 195 -17.08 -13.83 -10.05
N GLU A 196 -17.76 -14.21 -8.97
CA GLU A 196 -17.07 -14.54 -7.71
C GLU A 196 -16.10 -15.72 -7.90
N LEU A 197 -14.90 -15.60 -7.33
CA LEU A 197 -13.91 -16.68 -7.33
C LEU A 197 -14.38 -17.80 -6.40
N PRO A 198 -14.40 -19.07 -6.84
CA PRO A 198 -14.87 -20.18 -6.01
C PRO A 198 -14.02 -20.33 -4.73
N ALA A 199 -14.61 -20.94 -3.69
CA ALA A 199 -13.87 -21.27 -2.47
C ALA A 199 -12.66 -22.17 -2.80
N GLY A 200 -11.53 -21.89 -2.17
CA GLY A 200 -10.25 -22.53 -2.47
C GLY A 200 -9.06 -21.75 -1.92
N GLU A 201 -7.86 -22.32 -2.10
CA GLU A 201 -6.60 -21.65 -1.80
C GLU A 201 -6.06 -21.00 -3.07
N TYR A 202 -5.65 -19.74 -2.95
CA TYR A 202 -5.08 -18.94 -4.02
C TYR A 202 -3.71 -18.39 -3.60
N GLU A 203 -2.85 -18.17 -4.58
CA GLU A 203 -1.56 -17.54 -4.38
C GLU A 203 -1.63 -16.08 -4.79
N LEU A 204 -1.46 -15.20 -3.80
CA LEU A 204 -1.38 -13.76 -3.96
C LEU A 204 0.07 -13.37 -4.31
N ARG A 205 0.26 -12.61 -5.38
CA ARG A 205 1.57 -12.12 -5.83
C ARG A 205 1.47 -10.66 -6.24
N ALA A 206 2.54 -9.91 -6.04
CA ALA A 206 2.71 -8.59 -6.63
C ALA A 206 3.67 -8.66 -7.82
N ARG A 207 3.42 -7.88 -8.87
CA ARG A 207 4.26 -7.76 -10.06
C ARG A 207 4.57 -6.30 -10.38
N LEU A 208 5.79 -6.05 -10.82
CA LEU A 208 6.25 -4.78 -11.40
C LEU A 208 7.21 -5.11 -12.54
N GLY A 209 6.76 -4.97 -13.79
CA GLY A 209 7.48 -5.49 -14.95
C GLY A 209 7.76 -6.99 -14.81
N ASP A 210 9.02 -7.40 -14.93
CA ASP A 210 9.45 -8.80 -14.74
C ASP A 210 9.68 -9.18 -13.26
N ALA A 211 9.66 -8.22 -12.33
CA ALA A 211 9.87 -8.48 -10.92
C ALA A 211 8.58 -9.03 -10.27
N VAL A 212 8.70 -10.13 -9.52
CA VAL A 212 7.57 -10.83 -8.89
C VAL A 212 7.89 -11.09 -7.42
N SER A 213 6.93 -10.82 -6.53
CA SER A 213 7.07 -11.10 -5.11
C SER A 213 7.06 -12.60 -4.80
N SER A 214 7.49 -12.98 -3.61
CA SER A 214 7.13 -14.29 -3.05
C SER A 214 5.61 -14.42 -2.93
N PRO A 215 5.04 -15.63 -3.13
CA PRO A 215 3.61 -15.84 -3.01
C PRO A 215 3.17 -15.85 -1.54
N THR A 216 2.01 -15.24 -1.29
CA THR A 216 1.29 -15.30 -0.01
C THR A 216 -0.01 -16.08 -0.23
N VAL A 217 -0.33 -17.04 0.64
CA VAL A 217 -1.57 -17.82 0.51
C VAL A 217 -2.76 -16.99 0.99
N LEU A 218 -3.82 -16.96 0.19
CA LEU A 218 -5.13 -16.42 0.54
C LEU A 218 -6.19 -17.48 0.33
N LYS A 219 -6.96 -17.79 1.38
CA LYS A 219 -8.03 -18.78 1.34
C LYS A 219 -9.39 -18.10 1.18
N LEU A 220 -10.14 -18.49 0.15
CA LEU A 220 -11.52 -18.07 -0.07
C LEU A 220 -12.48 -19.16 0.45
N THR A 221 -13.54 -18.74 1.15
CA THR A 221 -14.54 -19.60 1.79
C THR A 221 -15.96 -19.36 1.34
#